data_AF-A0A5J6WQY5-F1
#
_entry.id   AF-A0A5J6WQY5-F1
#
_cell.length_a   1.000
_cell.length_b   1.000
_cell.length_c   1.000
_cell.angle_alpha   90.00
_cell.angle_beta   90.00
_cell.angle_gamma   90.00
#
_symmetry.space_group_name_H-M   'P 1'
#
loop_
_entity.id
_entity.type
_entity.pdbx_description
1 polymer ?
#
loop_
_entity_poly.entity_id
_entity_poly.type
_entity_poly.pdbx_seq_one_letter_code
_entity_poly.pdbx_strand_id
1 'polypeptide(L)'
;MKRTIRTRQVIQAEALFEQSAMLASALSCICESNTERMLYLELSDLLHPLQTQLDELETGCAGTPLAEPAERINRYASVLLKVLNGNQSHIEPCVISVLLAPVIAEFEAVELAKIREGV
;
A
#
# COMPACT_ATOMS: atom_id res chain seq x y z
N MET A 1 -3.68 -2.98 32.75
CA MET A 1 -4.47 -2.58 31.57
C MET A 1 -3.65 -2.09 30.38
N LYS A 2 -2.55 -1.32 30.54
CA LYS A 2 -1.76 -0.80 29.40
C LYS A 2 -1.12 -1.87 28.49
N ARG A 3 -0.74 -3.03 29.04
CA ARG A 3 -0.06 -4.11 28.29
C ARG A 3 -0.98 -4.81 27.29
N THR A 4 -2.22 -5.10 27.70
CA THR A 4 -3.25 -5.76 26.88
C THR A 4 -3.72 -4.89 25.70
N ILE A 5 -3.78 -3.56 25.90
CA ILE A 5 -4.15 -2.60 24.86
C ILE A 5 -3.07 -2.53 23.78
N ARG A 6 -1.79 -2.50 24.18
CA ARG A 6 -0.66 -2.48 23.24
C ARG A 6 -0.59 -3.74 22.39
N THR A 7 -0.87 -4.92 22.97
CA THR A 7 -0.92 -6.18 22.22
C THR A 7 -2.04 -6.17 21.18
N ARG A 8 -3.23 -5.66 21.52
CA ARG A 8 -4.35 -5.56 20.57
C ARG A 8 -4.06 -4.60 19.42
N GLN A 9 -3.41 -3.46 19.70
CA GLN A 9 -3.02 -2.48 18.68
C GLN A 9 -2.02 -3.07 17.68
N VAL A 10 -1.03 -3.83 18.16
CA VAL A 10 -0.05 -4.49 17.28
C VAL A 10 -0.72 -5.51 16.35
N ILE A 11 -1.60 -6.38 16.88
CA ILE A 11 -2.34 -7.36 16.07
C ILE A 11 -3.21 -6.67 15.01
N GLN A 12 -3.87 -5.57 15.37
CA GLN A 12 -4.68 -4.81 14.41
C GLN A 12 -3.84 -4.14 13.32
N ALA A 13 -2.69 -3.58 13.69
CA ALA A 13 -1.75 -2.99 12.74
C ALA A 13 -1.18 -4.03 11.78
N GLU A 14 -0.83 -5.22 12.26
CA GLU A 14 -0.35 -6.33 11.43
C GLU A 14 -1.42 -6.82 10.45
N ALA A 15 -2.65 -7.04 10.92
CA ALA A 15 -3.75 -7.45 10.05
C ALA A 15 -4.07 -6.40 8.96
N LEU A 16 -4.03 -5.11 9.31
CA LEU A 16 -4.23 -4.03 8.34
C LEU A 16 -3.07 -3.93 7.36
N PHE A 17 -1.85 -4.21 7.80
CA PHE A 17 -0.65 -4.25 6.96
C PHE A 17 -0.77 -5.37 5.91
N GLU A 18 -1.15 -6.57 6.32
CA GLU A 18 -1.38 -7.72 5.43
C GLU A 18 -2.49 -7.43 4.41
N GLN A 19 -3.61 -6.83 4.85
CA GLN A 19 -4.70 -6.44 3.96
C GLN A 19 -4.25 -5.42 2.91
N SER A 20 -3.50 -4.41 3.34
CA SER A 20 -2.97 -3.38 2.44
C SER A 20 -1.98 -3.98 1.42
N ALA A 21 -1.14 -4.92 1.85
CA ALA A 21 -0.21 -5.64 0.98
C ALA A 21 -0.93 -6.50 -0.07
N MET A 22 -1.99 -7.21 0.33
CA MET A 22 -2.84 -7.98 -0.59
C MET A 22 -3.54 -7.09 -1.60
N LEU A 23 -4.07 -5.94 -1.17
CA LEU A 23 -4.74 -4.99 -2.07
C LEU A 23 -3.75 -4.39 -3.07
N ALA A 24 -2.58 -3.94 -2.62
CA ALA A 24 -1.53 -3.43 -3.50
C ALA A 24 -1.08 -4.48 -4.54
N SER A 25 -0.89 -5.73 -4.11
CA SER A 25 -0.54 -6.84 -5.01
C SER A 25 -1.65 -7.12 -6.03
N ALA A 26 -2.91 -7.18 -5.59
CA ALA A 26 -4.05 -7.41 -6.48
C ALA A 26 -4.18 -6.31 -7.54
N LEU A 27 -4.02 -5.05 -7.15
CA LEU A 27 -4.03 -3.91 -8.06
C LEU A 27 -2.90 -4.01 -9.09
N SER A 28 -1.69 -4.38 -8.65
CA SER A 28 -0.55 -4.62 -9.55
C SER A 28 -0.85 -5.71 -10.58
N CYS A 29 -1.37 -6.86 -10.13
CA CYS A 29 -1.71 -7.97 -11.04
C CYS A 29 -2.80 -7.60 -12.05
N ILE A 30 -3.83 -6.87 -11.62
CA ILE A 30 -4.91 -6.38 -12.51
C ILE A 30 -4.33 -5.42 -13.55
N CYS A 31 -3.46 -4.50 -13.12
CA CYS A 31 -2.79 -3.55 -14.01
C CYS A 31 -1.87 -4.25 -15.02
N GLU A 32 -1.15 -5.29 -14.63
CA GLU A 32 -0.32 -6.09 -15.54
C GLU A 32 -1.14 -6.88 -16.55
N SER A 33 -2.29 -7.40 -16.13
CA SER A 33 -3.14 -8.26 -16.96
C SER A 33 -4.04 -7.47 -17.91
N ASN A 34 -4.21 -6.16 -17.70
CA ASN A 34 -5.05 -5.31 -18.52
C ASN A 34 -4.27 -4.70 -19.68
N THR A 35 -4.63 -5.09 -20.90
CA THR A 35 -4.03 -4.63 -22.15
C THR A 35 -4.80 -3.49 -22.81
N GLU A 36 -5.99 -3.15 -22.29
CA GLU A 36 -6.79 -2.03 -22.79
C GLU A 36 -6.28 -0.72 -22.19
N ARG A 37 -6.08 0.29 -23.04
CA ARG A 37 -5.67 1.61 -22.58
C ARG A 37 -6.79 2.24 -21.76
N MET A 38 -6.44 2.72 -20.58
CA MET A 38 -7.36 3.40 -19.67
C MET A 38 -6.94 4.85 -19.47
N LEU A 39 -7.89 5.69 -19.07
CA LEU A 39 -7.56 7.03 -18.60
C LEU A 39 -6.84 6.93 -17.25
N TYR A 40 -5.86 7.81 -17.05
CA TYR A 40 -5.19 7.96 -15.75
C TYR A 40 -6.16 8.18 -14.58
N LEU A 41 -7.29 8.85 -14.84
CA LEU A 41 -8.34 9.10 -13.86
C LEU A 41 -9.10 7.83 -13.46
N GLU A 42 -9.40 6.94 -14.41
CA GLU A 42 -10.06 5.66 -14.09
C GLU A 42 -9.14 4.76 -13.27
N LEU A 43 -7.83 4.84 -13.51
CA LEU A 43 -6.81 4.15 -12.73
C LEU A 43 -6.61 4.75 -11.33
N SER A 44 -6.75 6.07 -11.18
CA SER A 44 -6.68 6.70 -9.86
C SER A 44 -7.88 6.34 -8.98
N ASP A 45 -9.06 6.17 -9.58
CA ASP A 45 -10.25 5.65 -8.89
C ASP A 45 -10.01 4.25 -8.28
N LEU A 46 -9.26 3.39 -8.97
CA LEU A 46 -8.88 2.06 -8.46
C LEU A 46 -7.87 2.13 -7.30
N LEU A 47 -7.09 3.20 -7.20
CA LEU A 47 -6.08 3.39 -6.16
C LEU A 47 -6.62 4.10 -4.91
N HIS A 48 -7.78 4.76 -4.98
CA HIS A 48 -8.41 5.41 -3.83
C HIS A 48 -8.69 4.47 -2.64
N PRO A 49 -9.20 3.22 -2.84
CA PRO A 49 -9.34 2.26 -1.76
C PRO A 49 -8.01 1.92 -1.08
N LEU A 50 -6.94 1.76 -1.86
CA LEU A 50 -5.60 1.51 -1.32
C LEU A 50 -5.12 2.71 -0.50
N GLN A 51 -5.25 3.93 -1.02
CA GLN A 51 -4.88 5.14 -0.29
C GLN A 51 -5.58 5.24 1.06
N THR A 52 -6.88 4.95 1.10
CA THR A 52 -7.67 4.98 2.34
C THR A 52 -7.14 3.96 3.36
N GLN A 53 -6.84 2.73 2.92
CA GLN A 53 -6.25 1.72 3.81
C GLN A 53 -4.86 2.12 4.31
N LEU A 54 -4.06 2.78 3.48
CA LEU A 54 -2.73 3.24 3.87
C LEU A 54 -2.75 4.40 4.87
N ASP A 55 -3.74 5.30 4.77
CA ASP A 55 -3.97 6.35 5.76
C ASP A 55 -4.36 5.77 7.13
N GLU A 56 -5.22 4.74 7.12
CA GLU A 56 -5.59 3.99 8.31
C GLU A 56 -4.38 3.21 8.88
N LEU A 57 -3.56 2.63 8.01
CA LEU A 57 -2.37 1.88 8.39
C LEU A 57 -1.32 2.78 9.06
N GLU A 58 -1.01 3.94 8.47
CA GLU A 58 -0.09 4.90 9.05
C GLU A 58 -0.56 5.35 10.45
N THR A 59 -1.85 5.67 10.57
CA THR A 59 -2.45 6.07 11.85
C THR A 59 -2.44 4.91 12.87
N GLY A 60 -2.78 3.71 12.43
CA GLY A 60 -2.88 2.50 13.26
C GLY A 60 -1.52 1.98 13.72
N CYS A 61 -0.47 2.21 12.93
CA CYS A 61 0.90 1.81 13.24
C CYS A 61 1.63 2.80 14.16
N ALA A 62 1.04 3.96 14.49
CA ALA A 62 1.68 4.96 15.33
C ALA A 62 2.18 4.38 16.68
N GLY A 63 3.48 4.53 16.95
CA GLY A 63 4.12 4.01 18.16
C GLY A 63 4.41 2.50 18.16
N THR A 64 4.23 1.84 17.02
CA THR A 64 4.64 0.44 16.77
C THR A 64 5.92 0.40 15.91
N PRO A 65 6.61 -0.75 15.81
CA PRO A 65 7.73 -0.92 14.87
C PRO A 65 7.34 -0.73 13.40
N LEU A 66 6.06 -0.82 13.05
CA LEU A 66 5.54 -0.65 11.69
C LEU A 66 5.28 0.81 11.30
N ALA A 67 5.47 1.77 12.22
CA ALA A 67 5.17 3.18 11.97
C ALA A 67 5.95 3.75 10.76
N GLU A 68 7.27 3.54 10.74
CA GLU A 68 8.12 4.07 9.67
C GLU A 68 7.85 3.39 8.31
N PRO A 69 7.74 2.05 8.22
CA PRO A 69 7.31 1.42 6.97
C PRO A 69 5.95 1.90 6.48
N ALA A 70 4.95 2.03 7.37
CA ALA A 70 3.61 2.48 7.00
C ALA A 70 3.63 3.92 6.44
N GLU A 71 4.39 4.82 7.06
CA GLU A 71 4.57 6.19 6.55
C GLU A 71 5.24 6.21 5.16
N ARG A 72 6.29 5.39 4.95
CA ARG A 72 6.96 5.31 3.64
C ARG A 72 6.01 4.80 2.56
N ILE A 73 5.29 3.73 2.85
CA ILE A 73 4.30 3.14 1.93
C ILE A 73 3.24 4.18 1.57
N ASN A 74 2.65 4.85 2.57
CA ASN A 74 1.62 5.86 2.32
C ASN A 74 2.18 7.01 1.46
N ARG A 75 3.39 7.49 1.77
CA ARG A 75 4.03 8.56 0.99
C ARG A 75 4.19 8.19 -0.49
N TYR A 76 4.62 6.96 -0.80
CA TYR A 76 4.74 6.51 -2.18
C TYR A 76 3.38 6.44 -2.89
N ALA A 77 2.38 5.84 -2.26
CA ALA A 77 1.03 5.76 -2.82
C ALA A 77 0.39 7.14 -3.04
N SER A 78 0.56 8.06 -2.08
CA SER A 78 0.11 9.45 -2.16
C SER A 78 0.72 10.21 -3.32
N VAL A 79 2.03 10.04 -3.54
CA VAL A 79 2.74 10.67 -4.68
C VAL A 79 2.23 10.08 -5.98
N LEU A 80 2.10 8.76 -6.07
CA LEU A 80 1.53 8.09 -7.24
C LEU A 80 0.15 8.66 -7.56
N LEU A 81 -0.78 8.66 -6.60
CA LEU A 81 -2.13 9.16 -6.80
C LEU A 81 -2.18 10.61 -7.28
N LYS A 82 -1.32 11.48 -6.73
CA LYS A 82 -1.19 12.89 -7.18
C LYS A 82 -0.73 12.98 -8.63
N VAL A 83 0.24 12.16 -9.04
CA VAL A 83 0.74 12.12 -10.42
C VAL A 83 -0.34 11.65 -11.39
N LEU A 84 -1.12 10.63 -11.01
CA LEU A 84 -2.21 10.11 -11.85
C LEU A 84 -3.35 11.13 -11.98
N ASN A 85 -3.78 11.74 -10.88
CA ASN A 85 -4.85 12.75 -10.88
C ASN A 85 -4.48 14.01 -11.71
N GLY A 86 -3.19 14.30 -11.86
CA GLY A 86 -2.70 15.41 -12.67
C GLY A 86 -2.59 15.11 -14.17
N ASN A 87 -2.83 13.87 -14.61
CA ASN A 87 -2.59 13.44 -15.98
C ASN A 87 -3.91 13.07 -16.69
N GLN A 88 -4.12 13.60 -17.90
CA GLN A 88 -5.32 13.35 -18.72
C GLN A 88 -5.03 12.43 -19.92
N SER A 89 -3.83 11.85 -19.98
CA SER A 89 -3.45 10.95 -21.07
C SER A 89 -4.08 9.57 -20.91
N HIS A 90 -4.15 8.83 -22.01
CA HIS A 90 -4.44 7.40 -21.96
C HIS A 90 -3.13 6.65 -21.80
N ILE A 91 -3.09 5.65 -20.92
CA ILE A 91 -1.91 4.82 -20.71
C ILE A 91 -2.29 3.34 -20.62
N GLU A 92 -1.34 2.48 -20.92
CA GLU A 92 -1.45 1.06 -20.64
C GLU A 92 -1.36 0.86 -19.11
N PRO A 93 -2.35 0.21 -18.48
CA PRO A 93 -2.39 -0.01 -17.04
C PRO A 93 -1.12 -0.67 -16.48
N CYS A 94 -0.40 -1.46 -17.27
CA CYS A 94 0.88 -2.08 -16.89
C CYS A 94 1.95 -1.07 -16.47
N VAL A 95 1.85 0.21 -16.84
CA VAL A 95 2.75 1.24 -16.32
C VAL A 95 2.48 1.51 -14.85
N ILE A 96 1.24 1.35 -14.37
CA ILE A 96 0.89 1.52 -12.95
C ILE A 96 1.47 0.40 -12.09
N SER A 97 1.54 -0.84 -12.59
CA SER A 97 2.19 -1.92 -11.82
C SER A 97 3.66 -1.61 -11.57
N VAL A 98 4.36 -1.06 -12.58
CA VAL A 98 5.74 -0.58 -12.43
C VAL A 98 5.82 0.54 -11.39
N LEU A 99 4.87 1.47 -11.38
CA LEU A 99 4.84 2.57 -10.41
C LEU A 99 4.43 2.12 -8.99
N LEU A 100 3.73 0.99 -8.84
CA LEU A 100 3.41 0.37 -7.56
C LEU A 100 4.57 -0.47 -7.00
N ALA A 101 5.59 -0.80 -7.80
CA ALA A 101 6.71 -1.62 -7.35
C ALA A 101 7.40 -1.10 -6.06
N PRO A 102 7.61 0.22 -5.85
CA PRO A 102 8.17 0.72 -4.58
C PRO A 102 7.26 0.46 -3.38
N VAL A 103 5.94 0.51 -3.56
CA VAL A 103 4.96 0.18 -2.50
C VAL A 103 5.05 -1.30 -2.14
N ILE A 104 5.09 -2.17 -3.14
CA ILE A 104 5.18 -3.63 -2.95
C ILE A 104 6.51 -4.00 -2.28
N ALA A 105 7.63 -3.41 -2.72
CA ALA A 105 8.95 -3.69 -2.16
C ALA A 105 9.05 -3.34 -0.66
N GLU A 106 8.39 -2.27 -0.21
CA GLU A 106 8.34 -1.93 1.22
C GLU A 106 7.51 -2.94 2.03
N PHE A 107 6.38 -3.43 1.48
CA PHE A 107 5.61 -4.50 2.10
C PHE A 107 6.45 -5.78 2.24
N GLU A 108 7.14 -6.19 1.18
CA GLU A 108 8.02 -7.36 1.18
C GLU A 108 9.19 -7.22 2.16
N ALA A 109 9.79 -6.03 2.25
CA ALA A 109 10.90 -5.77 3.16
C ALA A 109 10.50 -5.96 4.63
N VAL A 110 9.30 -5.51 5.01
CA VAL A 110 8.75 -5.73 6.35
C VAL A 110 8.52 -7.21 6.60
N GLU A 111 7.95 -7.93 5.64
CA GLU A 111 7.65 -9.35 5.83
C GLU A 111 8.92 -10.20 5.94
N LEU A 112 9.94 -9.89 5.14
CA LEU A 112 11.27 -10.49 5.28
C LEU A 112 11.92 -10.17 6.63
N ALA A 113 11.70 -8.97 7.18
CA ALA A 113 12.22 -8.60 8.50
C ALA A 113 11.55 -9.44 9.61
N LYS A 114 10.22 -9.62 9.57
CA LYS A 114 9.51 -10.48 10.52
C LYS A 114 10.03 -11.92 10.51
N ILE A 115 10.21 -12.50 9.32
CA ILE A 115 10.73 -13.86 9.15
C ILE A 115 12.14 -13.99 9.76
N ARG A 116 13.01 -12.99 9.58
CA ARG A 116 14.38 -12.98 10.11
C ARG A 116 14.43 -12.84 11.63
N GLU A 117 13.46 -12.15 12.22
CA GLU A 117 13.35 -11.97 13.66
C GLU A 117 12.72 -13.17 14.39
N GLY A 118 12.27 -14.19 13.65
CA GLY A 118 11.74 -15.43 14.22
C GLY A 118 10.36 -15.29 14.85
N VAL A 119 9.56 -14.32 14.36
CA VAL A 119 8.14 -14.18 14.67
C VAL A 119 7.32 -15.07 13.74
#